data_AF-A0A968N9K6-F1
#
_entry.id   AF-A0A968N9K6-F1
#
_cell.length_a   1.000
_cell.length_b   1.000
_cell.length_c   1.000
_cell.angle_alpha   90.00
_cell.angle_beta   90.00
_cell.angle_gamma   90.00
#
_symmetry.space_group_name_H-M   'P 1'
#
loop_
_entity.id
_entity.type
_entity.pdbx_description
1 polymer ?
#
loop_
_entity_poly.entity_id
_entity_poly.type
_entity_poly.pdbx_seq_one_letter_code
_entity_poly.pdbx_strand_id
1 'polypeptide(L)'
;MTTLSLWQALTAYASGAYAEPLGTKEMPVATMSRVCPPYYAYLPSAYADAALAWFGDPMQMADYTRFVRHALWYAGEYARYAPAQLHGAKKSAVGFAPPSLVFPNGCIDWESIPDTDTFWTEMALSGLSGGGWVDPDLTTIGSTSWEHHRQIVIQENPCLVTVRRRVFSLITSDATLDPYEANPRRQFYPQVVAPLVRLGRQSRNARQAWLRVMFAFCAGKPFVYYSEHTPDPAIIALAAEHGVPFLHLPLSKLPAEHVADHRTFLFAQLSSPQYLTLREHY
;
A
#
# COMPACT_ATOMS: atom_id res chain seq x y z
N MET A 1 -16.47 -26.32 19.05
CA MET A 1 -15.41 -25.90 18.12
C MET A 1 -15.77 -24.51 17.60
N THR A 2 -15.13 -23.47 18.14
CA THR A 2 -15.34 -22.07 17.74
C THR A 2 -14.63 -21.82 16.41
N THR A 3 -15.38 -21.47 15.38
CA THR A 3 -14.83 -21.12 14.06
C THR A 3 -14.24 -19.72 14.13
N LEU A 4 -12.90 -19.63 14.04
CA LEU A 4 -12.22 -18.36 13.78
C LEU A 4 -12.66 -17.85 12.41
N SER A 5 -12.99 -16.56 12.33
CA SER A 5 -13.18 -15.90 11.04
C SER A 5 -11.87 -15.88 10.26
N LEU A 6 -11.97 -15.83 8.92
CA LEU A 6 -10.83 -15.64 8.02
C LEU A 6 -9.92 -14.50 8.50
N TRP A 7 -10.55 -13.43 8.96
CA TRP A 7 -9.87 -12.26 9.53
C TRP A 7 -9.07 -12.59 10.77
N GLN A 8 -9.64 -13.27 11.76
CA GLN A 8 -8.89 -13.63 12.98
C GLN A 8 -7.69 -14.55 12.70
N ALA A 9 -7.79 -15.45 11.70
CA ALA A 9 -6.68 -16.29 11.28
C ALA A 9 -5.56 -15.47 10.59
N LEU A 10 -5.94 -14.51 9.74
CA LEU A 10 -5.00 -13.59 9.09
C LEU A 10 -4.38 -12.59 10.08
N THR A 11 -5.14 -12.08 11.05
CA THR A 11 -4.67 -11.18 12.11
C THR A 11 -3.72 -11.90 13.08
N ALA A 12 -3.99 -13.16 13.44
CA ALA A 12 -3.08 -13.98 14.25
C ALA A 12 -1.76 -14.29 13.53
N TYR A 13 -1.79 -14.40 12.21
CA TYR A 13 -0.57 -14.46 11.40
C TYR A 13 0.14 -13.10 11.34
N ALA A 14 -0.60 -12.01 11.14
CA ALA A 14 -0.06 -10.64 11.03
C ALA A 14 0.62 -10.15 12.32
N SER A 15 0.16 -10.59 13.48
CA SER A 15 0.71 -10.22 14.80
C SER A 15 2.04 -10.91 15.14
N GLY A 16 2.56 -11.80 14.29
CA GLY A 16 3.78 -12.55 14.58
C GLY A 16 3.61 -13.62 15.66
N ALA A 17 2.37 -14.01 15.99
CA ALA A 17 2.11 -15.11 16.94
C ALA A 17 2.60 -16.49 16.41
N TYR A 18 2.99 -16.56 15.14
CA TYR A 18 3.71 -17.67 14.53
C TYR A 18 5.16 -17.23 14.20
N ALA A 19 5.96 -16.97 15.23
CA ALA A 19 7.38 -16.63 15.11
C ALA A 19 8.32 -17.85 15.08
N GLU A 20 7.80 -19.06 14.89
CA GLU A 20 8.66 -20.20 14.59
C GLU A 20 8.83 -20.37 13.08
N PRO A 21 10.05 -20.71 12.60
CA PRO A 21 10.24 -21.09 11.22
C PRO A 21 9.37 -22.31 10.95
N LEU A 22 8.29 -22.14 10.18
CA LEU A 22 7.54 -23.25 9.61
C LEU A 22 8.47 -23.97 8.62
N GLY A 23 9.33 -24.84 9.15
CA GLY A 23 9.96 -25.88 8.37
C GLY A 23 8.83 -26.73 7.80
N THR A 24 8.60 -26.61 6.48
CA THR A 24 7.87 -27.50 5.57
C THR A 24 6.68 -28.31 6.11
N LYS A 25 6.01 -27.87 7.17
CA LYS A 25 4.77 -28.49 7.65
C LYS A 25 3.66 -27.92 6.81
N GLU A 26 3.30 -28.68 5.79
CA GLU A 26 2.09 -28.49 5.01
C GLU A 26 0.92 -28.18 5.96
N MET A 27 0.34 -26.99 5.81
CA MET A 27 -0.92 -26.70 6.46
C MET A 27 -1.98 -27.65 5.88
N PRO A 28 -2.78 -28.33 6.70
CA PRO A 28 -3.77 -29.28 6.20
C PRO A 28 -4.78 -28.59 5.28
N VAL A 29 -4.93 -29.14 4.07
CA VAL A 29 -5.76 -28.66 2.94
C VAL A 29 -7.21 -28.32 3.35
N ALA A 30 -7.75 -28.99 4.37
CA ALA A 30 -9.10 -28.75 4.88
C ALA A 30 -9.28 -27.34 5.52
N THR A 31 -8.20 -26.75 6.05
CA THR A 31 -8.22 -25.38 6.62
C THR A 31 -8.16 -24.32 5.52
N MET A 32 -7.59 -24.64 4.36
CA MET A 32 -7.39 -23.70 3.24
C MET A 32 -8.69 -23.37 2.50
N SER A 33 -9.67 -24.29 2.44
CA SER A 33 -10.96 -24.02 1.74
C SER A 33 -11.81 -22.93 2.39
N ARG A 34 -11.52 -22.54 3.64
CA ARG A 34 -12.16 -21.41 4.33
C ARG A 34 -11.38 -20.08 4.22
N VAL A 35 -10.21 -20.10 3.58
CA VAL A 35 -9.28 -18.97 3.53
C VAL A 35 -9.33 -18.24 2.19
N CYS A 36 -9.67 -18.95 1.12
CA CYS A 36 -9.85 -18.33 -0.19
C CYS A 36 -11.29 -17.82 -0.35
N PRO A 37 -11.51 -16.54 -0.70
CA PRO A 37 -12.83 -16.05 -1.06
C PRO A 37 -13.48 -16.95 -2.13
N PRO A 38 -14.78 -17.28 -1.99
CA PRO A 38 -15.43 -18.32 -2.79
C PRO A 38 -15.37 -18.03 -4.28
N TYR A 39 -15.43 -16.76 -4.69
CA TYR A 39 -15.41 -16.37 -6.09
C TYR A 39 -14.08 -16.67 -6.80
N TYR A 40 -12.95 -16.79 -6.08
CA TYR A 40 -11.69 -17.24 -6.70
C TYR A 40 -11.66 -18.74 -6.96
N ALA A 41 -12.41 -19.54 -6.19
CA ALA A 41 -12.47 -20.99 -6.34
C ALA A 41 -13.28 -21.43 -7.57
N TYR A 42 -14.17 -20.57 -8.05
CA TYR A 42 -15.06 -20.84 -9.19
C TYR A 42 -14.60 -20.22 -10.50
N LEU A 43 -13.41 -19.59 -10.53
CA LEU A 43 -12.88 -19.02 -11.76
C LEU A 43 -12.58 -20.13 -12.78
N PRO A 44 -12.68 -19.85 -14.09
CA PRO A 44 -12.19 -20.76 -15.09
C PRO A 44 -10.68 -20.98 -14.88
N SER A 45 -10.18 -22.19 -15.18
CA SER A 45 -8.74 -22.45 -15.15
C SER A 45 -8.01 -21.38 -15.96
N ALA A 46 -6.87 -20.91 -15.46
CA ALA A 46 -5.94 -20.12 -16.27
C ALA A 46 -5.48 -21.03 -17.43
N TYR A 47 -6.17 -20.99 -18.56
CA TYR A 47 -5.64 -21.51 -19.82
C TYR A 47 -4.31 -20.79 -20.09
N ALA A 48 -3.44 -21.38 -20.91
CA ALA A 48 -1.99 -21.11 -21.08
C ALA A 48 -1.51 -19.64 -21.26
N ASP A 49 -2.39 -18.65 -21.16
CA ASP A 49 -2.08 -17.24 -21.01
C ASP A 49 -1.30 -16.98 -19.72
N ALA A 50 -0.24 -16.19 -19.83
CA ALA A 50 0.46 -15.65 -18.67
C ALA A 50 -0.50 -14.80 -17.82
N ALA A 51 -0.24 -14.69 -16.51
CA ALA A 51 -0.96 -13.75 -15.66
C ALA A 51 -0.80 -12.31 -16.20
N LEU A 52 -1.92 -11.65 -16.49
CA LEU A 52 -1.97 -10.33 -17.12
C LEU A 52 -2.61 -9.26 -16.22
N ALA A 53 -3.30 -9.67 -15.16
CA ALA A 53 -4.01 -8.76 -14.28
C ALA A 53 -3.86 -9.15 -12.80
N TRP A 54 -4.01 -8.14 -11.94
CA TRP A 54 -3.88 -8.26 -10.49
C TRP A 54 -5.17 -7.76 -9.83
N PHE A 55 -5.78 -8.61 -9.00
CA PHE A 55 -7.06 -8.31 -8.38
C PHE A 55 -7.02 -8.64 -6.89
N GLY A 56 -7.61 -7.76 -6.09
CA GLY A 56 -7.74 -7.93 -4.65
C GLY A 56 -9.13 -8.41 -4.29
N ASP A 57 -9.34 -8.74 -3.02
CA ASP A 57 -10.69 -8.99 -2.55
C ASP A 57 -11.54 -7.69 -2.62
N PRO A 58 -12.71 -7.66 -3.30
CA PRO A 58 -13.49 -6.44 -3.48
C PRO A 58 -13.89 -5.77 -2.17
N MET A 59 -14.19 -6.54 -1.12
CA MET A 59 -14.51 -5.99 0.19
C MET A 59 -13.26 -5.36 0.81
N GLN A 60 -12.11 -6.04 0.74
CA GLN A 60 -10.84 -5.48 1.20
C GLN A 60 -10.47 -4.19 0.45
N MET A 61 -10.75 -4.13 -0.85
CA MET A 61 -10.46 -2.97 -1.69
C MET A 61 -11.37 -1.78 -1.39
N ALA A 62 -12.68 -2.02 -1.20
CA ALA A 62 -13.63 -1.00 -0.79
C ALA A 62 -13.30 -0.44 0.60
N ASP A 63 -12.97 -1.32 1.55
CA ASP A 63 -12.58 -0.93 2.89
C ASP A 63 -11.23 -0.20 2.91
N TYR A 64 -10.25 -0.67 2.13
CA TYR A 64 -8.97 0.04 1.96
C TYR A 64 -9.16 1.43 1.35
N THR A 65 -10.06 1.57 0.36
CA THR A 65 -10.41 2.87 -0.22
C THR A 65 -10.98 3.82 0.84
N ARG A 66 -11.89 3.34 1.68
CA ARG A 66 -12.46 4.13 2.79
C ARG A 66 -11.36 4.52 3.78
N PHE A 67 -10.50 3.58 4.14
CA PHE A 67 -9.36 3.82 5.03
C PHE A 67 -8.41 4.89 4.50
N VAL A 68 -8.00 4.80 3.23
CA VAL A 68 -7.12 5.79 2.60
C VAL A 68 -7.78 7.17 2.58
N ARG A 69 -9.05 7.26 2.20
CA ARG A 69 -9.80 8.53 2.23
C ARG A 69 -9.87 9.11 3.64
N HIS A 70 -10.11 8.27 4.64
CA HIS A 70 -10.13 8.69 6.03
C HIS A 70 -8.75 9.20 6.48
N ALA A 71 -7.67 8.48 6.19
CA ALA A 71 -6.31 8.88 6.53
C ALA A 71 -5.92 10.23 5.90
N LEU A 72 -6.26 10.42 4.62
CA LEU A 72 -6.00 11.67 3.89
C LEU A 72 -6.86 12.84 4.41
N TRP A 73 -8.15 12.60 4.67
CA TRP A 73 -9.04 13.59 5.27
C TRP A 73 -8.57 14.01 6.67
N TYR A 74 -8.22 13.04 7.52
CA TYR A 74 -7.77 13.29 8.89
C TYR A 74 -6.53 14.20 8.94
N ALA A 75 -5.57 13.99 8.04
CA ALA A 75 -4.40 14.87 7.92
C ALA A 75 -4.78 16.32 7.61
N GLY A 76 -5.79 16.51 6.75
CA GLY A 76 -6.32 17.83 6.44
C GLY A 76 -7.00 18.51 7.62
N GLU A 77 -7.81 17.78 8.39
CA GLU A 77 -8.38 18.30 9.63
C GLU A 77 -7.30 18.62 10.67
N TYR A 78 -6.34 17.73 10.86
CA TYR A 78 -5.25 17.90 11.81
C TYR A 78 -4.41 19.16 11.50
N ALA A 79 -4.04 19.36 10.24
CA ALA A 79 -3.25 20.52 9.83
C ALA A 79 -3.97 21.86 10.06
N ARG A 80 -5.31 21.89 10.08
CA ARG A 80 -6.07 23.10 10.42
C ARG A 80 -5.86 23.52 11.87
N TYR A 81 -5.73 22.55 12.78
CA TYR A 81 -5.55 22.81 14.22
C TYR A 81 -4.08 22.87 14.64
N ALA A 82 -3.16 22.28 13.87
CA ALA A 82 -1.74 22.24 14.17
C ALA A 82 -0.85 22.71 12.98
N PRO A 83 -1.04 23.93 12.44
CA PRO A 83 -0.31 24.38 11.24
C PRO A 83 1.20 24.50 11.45
N ALA A 84 1.68 24.61 12.69
CA ALA A 84 3.11 24.66 13.02
C ALA A 84 3.87 23.35 12.71
N GLN A 85 3.16 22.23 12.53
CA GLN A 85 3.76 20.93 12.21
C GLN A 85 3.91 20.68 10.71
N LEU A 86 3.49 21.64 9.87
CA LEU A 86 3.62 21.55 8.42
C LEU A 86 4.98 22.08 7.98
N HIS A 87 5.85 21.17 7.55
CA HIS A 87 7.16 21.53 7.01
C HIS A 87 7.04 22.06 5.58
N GLY A 88 7.85 23.05 5.21
CA GLY A 88 7.91 23.58 3.84
C GLY A 88 6.73 24.47 3.42
N ALA A 89 5.72 24.68 4.26
CA ALA A 89 4.69 25.67 4.00
C ALA A 89 5.28 27.08 4.13
N LYS A 90 5.27 27.84 3.03
CA LYS A 90 5.53 29.29 3.11
C LYS A 90 4.51 29.88 4.08
N LYS A 91 4.97 30.49 5.18
CA LYS A 91 4.11 31.26 6.08
C LYS A 91 3.43 32.33 5.23
N SER A 92 2.15 32.15 4.93
CA SER A 92 1.32 33.22 4.38
C SER A 92 1.35 34.36 5.40
N ALA A 93 1.86 35.52 5.00
CA ALA A 93 1.98 36.71 5.84
C ALA A 93 0.62 37.38 6.15
N VAL A 94 -0.48 36.76 5.77
CA VAL A 94 -1.84 37.30 5.92
C VAL A 94 -2.63 36.33 6.78
N GLY A 95 -3.19 36.84 7.89
CA GLY A 95 -3.99 36.13 8.91
C GLY A 95 -5.32 35.57 8.41
N PHE A 96 -5.31 34.93 7.24
CA PHE A 96 -6.37 34.08 6.76
C PHE A 96 -6.12 32.67 7.28
N ALA A 97 -7.12 32.09 7.96
CA ALA A 97 -7.15 30.64 8.14
C ALA A 97 -6.92 30.01 6.76
N PRO A 98 -5.90 29.16 6.59
CA PRO A 98 -5.60 28.60 5.28
C PRO A 98 -6.88 27.93 4.76
N PRO A 99 -7.26 28.14 3.49
CA PRO A 99 -8.35 27.37 2.89
C PRO A 99 -8.09 25.91 3.20
N SER A 100 -9.15 25.18 3.60
CA SER A 100 -9.10 23.80 4.08
C SER A 100 -7.94 23.04 3.43
N LEU A 101 -6.85 22.83 4.17
CA LEU A 101 -5.67 22.19 3.60
C LEU A 101 -6.04 20.74 3.31
N VAL A 102 -6.33 20.42 2.06
CA VAL A 102 -6.65 19.06 1.62
C VAL A 102 -5.33 18.34 1.42
N PHE A 103 -5.18 17.16 2.00
CA PHE A 103 -4.04 16.27 1.72
C PHE A 103 -4.49 15.19 0.75
N PRO A 104 -4.27 15.36 -0.57
CA PRO A 104 -4.66 14.33 -1.51
C PRO A 104 -3.64 13.19 -1.59
N ASN A 105 -2.45 13.36 -1.01
CA ASN A 105 -1.33 12.44 -1.13
C ASN A 105 -0.74 12.09 0.23
N GLY A 106 -0.23 10.88 0.35
CA GLY A 106 0.53 10.50 1.53
C GLY A 106 1.26 9.18 1.38
N CYS A 107 1.90 8.78 2.47
CA CYS A 107 2.38 7.42 2.65
C CYS A 107 2.04 6.89 4.04
N ILE A 108 2.05 5.57 4.12
CA ILE A 108 1.87 4.81 5.36
C ILE A 108 3.07 3.87 5.48
N ASP A 109 3.85 4.08 6.52
CA ASP A 109 4.98 3.26 6.91
C ASP A 109 4.50 2.23 7.94
N TRP A 110 4.12 1.05 7.44
CA TRP A 110 3.39 0.04 8.20
C TRP A 110 4.27 -0.75 9.17
N GLU A 111 5.51 -1.00 8.76
CA GLU A 111 6.50 -1.57 9.66
C GLU A 111 7.25 -0.40 10.26
N SER A 112 7.11 -0.19 11.56
CA SER A 112 7.85 0.78 12.39
C SER A 112 9.35 0.46 12.43
N ILE A 113 9.96 0.26 11.27
CA ILE A 113 11.37 -0.06 11.09
C ILE A 113 12.12 1.27 11.22
N PRO A 114 13.05 1.38 12.20
CA PRO A 114 13.89 2.55 12.34
C PRO A 114 14.62 2.85 11.02
N ASP A 115 14.78 4.13 10.69
CA ASP A 115 15.46 4.57 9.48
C ASP A 115 16.99 4.43 9.65
N THR A 116 17.46 3.19 9.80
CA THR A 116 18.89 2.87 9.76
C THR A 116 19.23 2.32 8.38
N ASP A 117 20.21 2.95 7.73
CA ASP A 117 20.72 2.55 6.40
C ASP A 117 21.05 1.05 6.33
N THR A 118 21.39 0.44 7.47
CA THR A 118 21.76 -0.98 7.58
C THR A 118 20.60 -1.91 7.24
N PHE A 119 19.38 -1.65 7.72
CA PHE A 119 18.25 -2.54 7.47
C PHE A 119 17.87 -2.57 5.98
N TRP A 120 17.75 -1.39 5.36
CA TRP A 120 17.40 -1.26 3.94
C TRP A 120 18.50 -1.78 3.01
N THR A 121 19.77 -1.58 3.40
CA THR A 121 20.93 -2.10 2.66
C THR A 121 21.05 -3.61 2.77
N GLU A 122 20.91 -4.18 3.97
CA GLU A 122 20.92 -5.65 4.18
C GLU A 122 19.73 -6.33 3.49
N MET A 123 18.57 -5.67 3.43
CA MET A 123 17.43 -6.12 2.62
C MET A 123 17.75 -6.20 1.13
N ALA A 124 18.36 -5.16 0.56
CA ALA A 124 18.74 -5.16 -0.85
C ALA A 124 19.77 -6.25 -1.16
N LEU A 125 20.66 -6.56 -0.23
CA LEU A 125 21.76 -7.51 -0.39
C LEU A 125 21.38 -8.98 -0.09
N SER A 126 20.37 -9.25 0.74
CA SER A 126 20.00 -10.61 1.19
C SER A 126 19.21 -11.44 0.18
N GLY A 127 18.85 -10.89 -0.99
CA GLY A 127 18.09 -11.63 -2.01
C GLY A 127 16.64 -11.96 -1.61
N LEU A 128 16.21 -11.60 -0.39
CA LEU A 128 14.82 -11.54 0.11
C LEU A 128 14.07 -10.39 -0.57
N SER A 129 14.11 -10.43 -1.90
CA SER A 129 13.82 -9.33 -2.81
C SER A 129 12.33 -9.06 -2.92
N GLY A 130 11.79 -8.49 -1.84
CA GLY A 130 10.56 -7.73 -1.84
C GLY A 130 10.56 -6.70 -2.96
N GLY A 131 9.69 -6.90 -3.95
CA GLY A 131 9.48 -5.96 -5.05
C GLY A 131 8.43 -4.92 -4.68
N GLY A 132 8.44 -3.80 -5.39
CA GLY A 132 7.30 -2.89 -5.42
C GLY A 132 6.19 -3.45 -6.26
N TRP A 133 4.96 -3.44 -5.73
CA TRP A 133 3.79 -3.90 -6.44
C TRP A 133 2.74 -2.80 -6.55
N VAL A 134 1.96 -2.91 -7.61
CA VAL A 134 0.67 -2.23 -7.74
C VAL A 134 -0.25 -2.82 -6.68
N ASP A 135 -0.82 -1.98 -5.83
CA ASP A 135 -1.91 -2.44 -4.98
C ASP A 135 -3.06 -2.93 -5.88
N PRO A 136 -3.81 -3.96 -5.46
CA PRO A 136 -4.89 -4.54 -6.28
C PRO A 136 -5.84 -3.46 -6.81
N ASP A 137 -6.29 -3.60 -8.06
CA ASP A 137 -7.06 -2.61 -8.86
C ASP A 137 -7.93 -1.60 -8.10
N LEU A 138 -7.33 -0.52 -7.57
CA LEU A 138 -8.08 0.51 -6.86
C LEU A 138 -8.65 1.52 -7.86
N THR A 139 -9.93 1.36 -8.18
CA THR A 139 -10.59 2.18 -9.21
C THR A 139 -10.74 3.65 -8.84
N THR A 140 -10.68 4.01 -7.56
CA THR A 140 -10.94 5.39 -7.10
C THR A 140 -9.79 6.07 -6.37
N ILE A 141 -8.70 5.34 -6.09
CA ILE A 141 -7.50 5.87 -5.43
C ILE A 141 -6.26 5.26 -6.07
N GLY A 142 -5.15 6.00 -6.08
CA GLY A 142 -3.86 5.50 -6.47
C GLY A 142 -3.18 4.91 -5.25
N SER A 143 -2.68 3.69 -5.35
CA SER A 143 -1.87 3.10 -4.28
C SER A 143 -0.80 2.20 -4.85
N THR A 144 0.37 2.19 -4.22
CA THR A 144 1.42 1.21 -4.54
C THR A 144 2.18 0.92 -3.27
N SER A 145 2.49 -0.35 -3.08
CA SER A 145 3.04 -0.86 -1.84
C SER A 145 4.33 -1.61 -2.08
N TRP A 146 5.27 -1.43 -1.18
CA TRP A 146 6.45 -2.26 -1.06
C TRP A 146 6.19 -3.37 -0.03
N GLU A 147 6.56 -4.59 -0.40
CA GLU A 147 6.43 -5.81 0.41
C GLU A 147 7.83 -6.37 0.71
N HIS A 148 8.05 -6.99 1.88
CA HIS A 148 9.34 -7.59 2.29
C HIS A 148 9.24 -9.10 2.56
N HIS A 149 8.03 -9.60 2.85
CA HIS A 149 7.85 -10.95 3.38
C HIS A 149 7.57 -11.98 2.29
N ARG A 150 7.91 -13.24 2.57
CA ARG A 150 7.55 -14.38 1.72
C ARG A 150 6.04 -14.43 1.58
N GLN A 151 5.54 -14.31 0.34
CA GLN A 151 4.11 -14.45 0.06
C GLN A 151 3.63 -15.85 0.49
N ILE A 152 2.46 -15.92 1.12
CA ILE A 152 1.81 -17.20 1.42
C ILE A 152 0.89 -17.54 0.27
N VAL A 153 1.07 -18.71 -0.33
CA VAL A 153 0.14 -19.24 -1.33
C VAL A 153 -1.07 -19.84 -0.61
N ILE A 154 -2.26 -19.31 -0.89
CA ILE A 154 -3.52 -19.84 -0.36
C ILE A 154 -4.31 -20.65 -1.39
N GLN A 155 -4.04 -20.44 -2.69
CA GLN A 155 -4.62 -21.19 -3.79
C GLN A 155 -3.65 -21.14 -4.99
N GLU A 156 -3.46 -22.27 -5.67
CA GLU A 156 -2.68 -22.32 -6.93
C GLU A 156 -3.57 -22.47 -8.16
N ASN A 157 -4.71 -23.16 -8.01
CA ASN A 157 -5.67 -23.43 -9.08
C ASN A 157 -7.09 -23.08 -8.61
N PRO A 158 -7.96 -22.51 -9.49
CA PRO A 158 -7.75 -22.20 -10.92
C PRO A 158 -6.85 -20.97 -11.20
N CYS A 159 -6.50 -20.20 -10.17
CA CYS A 159 -5.57 -19.09 -10.23
C CYS A 159 -4.71 -19.02 -8.96
N LEU A 160 -3.54 -18.40 -9.07
CA LEU A 160 -2.64 -18.18 -7.94
C LEU A 160 -3.16 -17.04 -7.06
N VAL A 161 -3.54 -17.37 -5.82
CA VAL A 161 -3.94 -16.40 -4.80
C VAL A 161 -2.95 -16.45 -3.65
N THR A 162 -2.44 -15.28 -3.26
CA THR A 162 -1.48 -15.12 -2.18
C THR A 162 -1.93 -14.12 -1.12
N VAL A 163 -1.49 -14.33 0.12
CA VAL A 163 -1.52 -13.32 1.17
C VAL A 163 -0.19 -12.58 1.15
N ARG A 164 -0.27 -11.26 1.15
CA ARG A 164 0.87 -10.33 1.10
C ARG A 164 0.82 -9.35 2.26
N ARG A 165 1.98 -8.74 2.56
CA ARG A 165 2.16 -7.82 3.68
C ARG A 165 2.86 -6.55 3.21
N ARG A 166 2.19 -5.42 3.44
CA ARG A 166 2.71 -4.08 3.17
C ARG A 166 3.74 -3.71 4.21
N VAL A 167 4.84 -3.15 3.74
CA VAL A 167 5.86 -2.50 4.56
C VAL A 167 5.70 -1.00 4.48
N PHE A 168 5.48 -0.51 3.27
CA PHE A 168 5.41 0.89 2.96
C PHE A 168 4.42 1.08 1.82
N SER A 169 3.49 2.03 1.94
CA SER A 169 2.51 2.33 0.88
C SER A 169 2.53 3.80 0.54
N LEU A 170 2.52 4.09 -0.76
CA LEU A 170 2.21 5.41 -1.28
C LEU A 170 0.73 5.44 -1.66
N ILE A 171 0.01 6.48 -1.26
CA ILE A 171 -1.43 6.62 -1.45
C ILE A 171 -1.77 8.00 -2.03
N THR A 172 -2.77 8.04 -2.91
CA THR A 172 -3.30 9.29 -3.46
C THR A 172 -4.78 9.21 -3.80
N SER A 173 -5.47 10.34 -3.66
CA SER A 173 -6.83 10.58 -4.15
C SER A 173 -6.86 11.45 -5.42
N ASP A 174 -5.72 12.00 -5.85
CA ASP A 174 -5.62 12.79 -7.08
C ASP A 174 -5.66 11.91 -8.34
N ALA A 175 -5.22 10.66 -8.20
CA ALA A 175 -5.12 9.69 -9.27
C ALA A 175 -5.72 8.34 -8.85
N THR A 176 -6.00 7.47 -9.83
CA THR A 176 -6.56 6.13 -9.67
C THR A 176 -5.66 5.09 -10.35
N LEU A 177 -5.83 3.81 -10.01
CA LEU A 177 -5.20 2.71 -10.74
C LEU A 177 -6.02 2.23 -11.94
N ASP A 178 -7.21 2.78 -12.15
CA ASP A 178 -8.09 2.41 -13.26
C ASP A 178 -7.39 2.65 -14.61
N PRO A 179 -7.09 1.59 -15.40
CA PRO A 179 -6.44 1.75 -16.69
C PRO A 179 -7.34 2.44 -17.74
N TYR A 180 -8.65 2.54 -17.47
CA TYR A 180 -9.63 3.19 -18.33
C TYR A 180 -9.94 4.64 -17.92
N GLU A 181 -9.25 5.19 -16.91
CA GLU A 181 -9.41 6.60 -16.52
C GLU A 181 -9.13 7.50 -17.72
N ALA A 182 -10.16 8.25 -18.14
CA ALA A 182 -10.15 9.05 -19.36
C ALA A 182 -9.18 10.23 -19.29
N ASN A 183 -8.87 10.72 -18.08
CA ASN A 183 -7.90 11.78 -17.86
C ASN A 183 -6.51 11.18 -17.57
N PRO A 184 -5.52 11.29 -18.49
CA PRO A 184 -4.19 10.73 -18.26
C PRO A 184 -3.47 11.29 -17.02
N ARG A 185 -3.83 12.51 -16.59
CA ARG A 185 -3.26 13.12 -15.37
C ARG A 185 -3.79 12.48 -14.09
N ARG A 186 -4.90 11.74 -14.17
CA ARG A 186 -5.46 10.96 -13.06
C ARG A 186 -5.06 9.49 -13.12
N GLN A 187 -4.26 9.07 -14.09
CA GLN A 187 -3.74 7.70 -14.12
C GLN A 187 -2.48 7.59 -13.25
N PHE A 188 -2.58 6.86 -12.13
CA PHE A 188 -1.48 6.71 -11.18
C PHE A 188 -0.35 5.82 -11.73
N TYR A 189 -0.71 4.82 -12.53
CA TYR A 189 0.23 3.85 -13.07
C TYR A 189 1.38 4.50 -13.88
N PRO A 190 1.14 5.27 -14.96
CA PRO A 190 2.23 5.86 -15.74
C PRO A 190 3.04 6.91 -14.98
N GLN A 191 2.43 7.57 -13.98
CA GLN A 191 3.05 8.68 -13.26
C GLN A 191 3.92 8.24 -12.08
N VAL A 192 3.53 7.16 -11.39
CA VAL A 192 4.22 6.71 -10.17
C VAL A 192 4.63 5.26 -10.27
N VAL A 193 3.70 4.34 -10.53
CA VAL A 193 4.01 2.90 -10.55
C VAL A 193 5.09 2.56 -11.57
N ALA A 194 4.93 2.96 -12.83
CA ALA A 194 5.87 2.60 -13.89
C ALA A 194 7.29 3.14 -13.61
N PRO A 195 7.48 4.40 -13.16
CA PRO A 195 8.76 4.86 -12.65
C PRO A 195 9.32 4.02 -11.48
N LEU A 196 8.50 3.62 -10.51
CA LEU A 196 8.94 2.78 -9.39
C LEU A 196 9.38 1.39 -9.85
N VAL A 197 8.65 0.78 -10.79
CA VAL A 197 9.04 -0.50 -11.40
C VAL A 197 10.38 -0.37 -12.12
N ARG A 198 10.62 0.75 -12.81
CA ARG A 198 11.90 1.02 -13.52
C ARG A 198 13.08 1.24 -12.58
N LEU A 199 12.85 1.80 -11.37
CA LEU A 199 13.90 1.90 -10.35
C LEU A 199 14.46 0.51 -9.97
N GLY A 200 13.65 -0.53 -10.17
CA GLY A 200 14.06 -1.92 -9.98
C GLY A 200 14.57 -2.20 -8.57
N ARG A 201 15.35 -3.27 -8.44
CA ARG A 201 15.94 -3.73 -7.16
C ARG A 201 17.26 -3.02 -6.81
N GLN A 202 17.62 -1.96 -7.52
CA GLN A 202 18.99 -1.42 -7.53
C GLN A 202 19.22 -0.24 -6.58
N SER A 203 18.18 0.29 -5.95
CA SER A 203 18.35 1.40 -5.00
C SER A 203 18.81 0.88 -3.64
N ARG A 204 20.00 1.30 -3.18
CA ARG A 204 20.47 1.10 -1.79
C ARG A 204 19.47 1.69 -0.77
N ASN A 205 18.79 2.77 -1.14
CA ASN A 205 17.78 3.46 -0.32
C ASN A 205 16.42 3.44 -1.03
N ALA A 206 15.81 2.27 -1.14
CA ALA A 206 14.57 2.12 -1.92
C ALA A 206 13.41 2.96 -1.36
N ARG A 207 13.31 3.19 -0.03
CA ARG A 207 12.31 4.11 0.56
C ARG A 207 12.47 5.54 0.04
N GLN A 208 13.68 6.11 0.11
CA GLN A 208 13.94 7.48 -0.37
C GLN A 208 13.76 7.59 -1.89
N ALA A 209 14.13 6.56 -2.65
CA ALA A 209 13.92 6.54 -4.10
C ALA A 209 12.42 6.51 -4.45
N TRP A 210 11.62 5.77 -3.69
CA TRP A 210 10.17 5.76 -3.85
C TRP A 210 9.52 7.09 -3.50
N LEU A 211 9.91 7.67 -2.36
CA LEU A 211 9.46 8.98 -1.93
C LEU A 211 9.84 10.05 -2.95
N ARG A 212 11.00 9.97 -3.61
CA ARG A 212 11.40 10.90 -4.67
C ARG A 212 10.43 10.88 -5.85
N VAL A 213 10.06 9.68 -6.32
CA VAL A 213 9.06 9.54 -7.39
C VAL A 213 7.72 10.11 -6.95
N MET A 214 7.29 9.80 -5.72
CA MET A 214 6.02 10.29 -5.21
C MET A 214 6.02 11.82 -5.02
N PHE A 215 7.09 12.41 -4.50
CA PHE A 215 7.18 13.86 -4.32
C PHE A 215 7.25 14.61 -5.65
N ALA A 216 7.88 14.04 -6.67
CA ALA A 216 7.80 14.59 -8.02
C ALA A 216 6.34 14.61 -8.54
N PHE A 217 5.57 13.54 -8.30
CA PHE A 217 4.13 13.51 -8.61
C PHE A 217 3.32 14.52 -7.75
N CYS A 218 3.74 14.74 -6.50
CA CYS A 218 3.09 15.65 -5.57
C CYS A 218 3.56 17.11 -5.68
N ALA A 219 4.35 17.50 -6.68
CA ALA A 219 4.97 18.82 -6.73
C ALA A 219 3.98 19.96 -6.46
N GLY A 220 4.27 20.78 -5.43
CA GLY A 220 3.41 21.88 -5.00
C GLY A 220 2.14 21.48 -4.21
N LYS A 221 1.93 20.20 -3.94
CA LYS A 221 0.76 19.66 -3.22
C LYS A 221 1.20 19.09 -1.87
N PRO A 222 0.36 19.21 -0.82
CA PRO A 222 0.70 18.69 0.49
C PRO A 222 0.72 17.15 0.52
N PHE A 223 1.56 16.62 1.40
CA PHE A 223 1.81 15.20 1.58
C PHE A 223 1.83 14.84 3.06
N VAL A 224 1.09 13.79 3.46
CA VAL A 224 1.13 13.26 4.82
C VAL A 224 1.99 12.00 4.89
N TYR A 225 2.86 11.92 5.88
CA TYR A 225 3.70 10.76 6.18
C TYR A 225 3.24 10.15 7.51
N TYR A 226 2.55 9.02 7.46
CA TYR A 226 2.19 8.26 8.65
C TYR A 226 3.30 7.26 9.01
N SER A 227 3.93 7.43 10.17
CA SER A 227 4.93 6.49 10.69
C SER A 227 5.12 6.66 12.19
N GLU A 228 5.42 5.58 12.89
CA GLU A 228 5.76 5.63 14.32
C GLU A 228 7.06 6.41 14.59
N HIS A 229 7.99 6.44 13.63
CA HIS A 229 9.25 7.16 13.77
C HIS A 229 9.18 8.52 13.08
N THR A 230 9.86 9.50 13.65
CA THR A 230 10.07 10.80 13.00
C THR A 230 10.86 10.59 11.71
N PRO A 231 10.41 11.12 10.56
CA PRO A 231 11.13 11.01 9.28
C PRO A 231 12.53 11.60 9.38
N ASP A 232 13.51 10.94 8.76
CA ASP A 232 14.88 11.45 8.69
C ASP A 232 14.92 12.83 8.01
N PRO A 233 15.81 13.76 8.43
CA PRO A 233 16.04 15.03 7.75
C PRO A 233 16.20 14.94 6.22
N ALA A 234 16.73 13.83 5.69
CA ALA A 234 16.84 13.56 4.27
C ALA A 234 15.47 13.44 3.57
N ILE A 235 14.46 12.83 4.21
CA ILE A 235 13.09 12.77 3.68
C ILE A 235 12.48 14.17 3.65
N ILE A 236 12.68 14.95 4.70
CA ILE A 236 12.18 16.33 4.79
C ILE A 236 12.84 17.20 3.71
N ALA A 237 14.15 17.07 3.53
CA ALA A 237 14.89 17.78 2.49
C ALA A 237 14.41 17.39 1.08
N LEU A 238 14.12 16.11 0.85
CA LEU A 238 13.58 15.61 -0.41
C LEU A 238 12.19 16.19 -0.71
N ALA A 239 11.30 16.27 0.29
CA ALA A 239 10.01 16.93 0.12
C ALA A 239 10.18 18.41 -0.26
N ALA A 240 11.11 19.10 0.40
CA ALA A 240 11.42 20.50 0.12
C ALA A 240 11.98 20.72 -1.30
N GLU A 241 12.82 19.81 -1.82
CA GLU A 241 13.34 19.83 -3.19
C GLU A 241 12.22 19.90 -4.24
N HIS A 242 11.11 19.19 -3.98
CA HIS A 242 9.94 19.15 -4.85
C HIS A 242 8.86 20.19 -4.48
N GLY A 243 9.13 21.06 -3.51
CA GLY A 243 8.16 22.05 -3.03
C GLY A 243 6.88 21.43 -2.44
N VAL A 244 7.01 20.25 -1.83
CA VAL A 244 5.91 19.50 -1.20
C VAL A 244 5.78 19.92 0.27
N PRO A 245 4.67 20.57 0.69
CA PRO A 245 4.38 20.74 2.10
C PRO A 245 4.22 19.39 2.77
N PHE A 246 4.98 19.14 3.82
CA PHE A 246 5.13 17.81 4.40
C PHE A 246 4.62 17.79 5.85
N LEU A 247 3.67 16.90 6.13
CA LEU A 247 3.12 16.68 7.46
C LEU A 247 3.48 15.28 7.93
N HIS A 248 4.19 15.16 9.05
CA HIS A 248 4.37 13.88 9.72
C HIS A 248 3.28 13.68 10.77
N LEU A 249 2.70 12.48 10.80
CA LEU A 249 1.79 12.04 11.85
C LEU A 249 2.20 10.66 12.37
N PRO A 250 2.09 10.39 13.68
CA PRO A 250 2.35 9.06 14.20
C PRO A 250 1.30 8.09 13.68
N LEU A 251 1.70 6.84 13.41
CA LEU A 251 0.80 5.81 12.89
C LEU A 251 -0.36 5.52 13.85
N SER A 252 -0.15 5.67 15.17
CA SER A 252 -1.18 5.68 16.21
C SER A 252 -2.32 6.71 16.05
N LYS A 253 -2.22 7.66 15.11
CA LYS A 253 -3.36 8.52 14.74
C LYS A 253 -4.38 7.83 13.85
N LEU A 254 -4.00 6.73 13.20
CA LEU A 254 -4.92 5.87 12.48
C LEU A 254 -5.50 4.82 13.44
N PRO A 255 -6.77 4.41 13.27
CA PRO A 255 -7.35 3.36 14.12
C PRO A 255 -6.53 2.07 14.04
N ALA A 256 -6.15 1.51 15.20
CA ALA A 256 -5.22 0.38 15.26
C ALA A 256 -5.75 -0.87 14.54
N GLU A 257 -7.07 -1.11 14.60
CA GLU A 257 -7.76 -2.18 13.88
C GLU A 257 -7.61 -2.02 12.36
N HIS A 258 -7.83 -0.82 11.83
CA HIS A 258 -7.64 -0.53 10.42
C HIS A 258 -6.18 -0.68 9.99
N VAL A 259 -5.24 -0.28 10.86
CA VAL A 259 -3.81 -0.46 10.58
C VAL A 259 -3.46 -1.95 10.48
N ALA A 260 -3.98 -2.78 11.38
CA ALA A 260 -3.75 -4.22 11.36
C ALA A 260 -4.39 -4.89 10.12
N ASP A 261 -5.64 -4.56 9.83
CA ASP A 261 -6.43 -5.17 8.75
C ASP A 261 -5.89 -4.82 7.37
N HIS A 262 -5.42 -3.59 7.18
CA HIS A 262 -4.92 -3.11 5.89
C HIS A 262 -3.42 -3.31 5.69
N ARG A 263 -2.68 -3.76 6.71
CA ARG A 263 -1.27 -4.14 6.55
C ARG A 263 -1.11 -5.42 5.73
N THR A 264 -2.09 -6.32 5.78
CA THR A 264 -2.10 -7.54 4.95
C THR A 264 -3.18 -7.46 3.88
N PHE A 265 -2.98 -8.12 2.75
CA PHE A 265 -4.00 -8.19 1.71
C PHE A 265 -3.93 -9.47 0.90
N LEU A 266 -5.07 -9.83 0.33
CA LEU A 266 -5.17 -10.90 -0.65
C LEU A 266 -4.85 -10.38 -2.05
N PHE A 267 -4.12 -11.20 -2.79
CA PHE A 267 -3.64 -10.88 -4.13
C PHE A 267 -3.81 -12.07 -5.06
N ALA A 268 -4.68 -11.91 -6.07
CA ALA A 268 -4.86 -12.90 -7.11
C ALA A 268 -4.11 -12.51 -8.38
N GLN A 269 -3.32 -13.44 -8.92
CA GLN A 269 -2.75 -13.34 -10.26
C GLN A 269 -3.72 -13.99 -11.24
N LEU A 270 -4.22 -13.20 -12.18
CA LEU A 270 -5.30 -13.59 -13.06
C LEU A 270 -4.89 -13.52 -14.52
N SER A 271 -5.42 -14.43 -15.34
CA SER A 271 -5.48 -14.25 -16.80
C SER A 271 -6.51 -13.18 -17.16
N SER A 272 -6.42 -12.62 -18.37
CA SER A 272 -7.39 -11.61 -18.83
C SER A 272 -8.85 -12.08 -18.76
N PRO A 273 -9.21 -13.31 -19.18
CA PRO A 273 -10.57 -13.82 -19.01
C PRO A 273 -11.02 -13.89 -17.55
N GLN A 274 -10.14 -14.30 -16.63
CA GLN A 274 -10.45 -14.36 -15.19
C GLN A 274 -10.70 -12.96 -14.61
N TYR A 275 -9.89 -11.97 -14.99
CA TYR A 275 -10.07 -10.59 -14.56
C TYR A 275 -11.39 -9.98 -15.08
N LEU A 276 -11.69 -10.17 -16.37
CA LEU A 276 -12.96 -9.68 -16.95
C LEU A 276 -14.17 -10.33 -16.26
N THR A 277 -14.12 -11.65 -16.02
CA THR A 277 -15.16 -12.38 -15.30
C THR A 277 -15.38 -11.78 -13.90
N LEU A 278 -14.31 -11.54 -13.14
CA LEU A 278 -14.45 -10.95 -11.80
C LEU A 278 -15.03 -9.54 -11.83
N ARG A 279 -14.57 -8.70 -12.77
CA ARG A 279 -15.03 -7.31 -12.90
C ARG A 279 -16.50 -7.19 -13.36
N GLU A 280 -17.01 -8.19 -14.08
CA GLU A 280 -18.43 -8.19 -14.47
C GLU A 280 -19.36 -8.57 -13.30
N HIS A 281 -18.83 -9.26 -12.30
CA HIS A 281 -19.59 -9.73 -11.15
C HIS A 281 -19.46 -8.84 -9.89
N TYR A 282 -18.47 -7.93 -9.85
CA TYR A 282 -18.13 -7.10 -8.68
C TYR A 282 -17.67 -5.70 -9.10
#